data_AF-A0A367MA76-F1
#
_entry.id   AF-A0A367MA76-F1
#
_cell.length_a   1.000
_cell.length_b   1.000
_cell.length_c   1.000
_cell.angle_alpha   90.00
_cell.angle_beta   90.00
_cell.angle_gamma   90.00
#
_symmetry.space_group_name_H-M   'P 1'
#
loop_
_entity.id
_entity.type
_entity.pdbx_description
1 polymer ?
#
loop_
_entity_poly.entity_id
_entity_poly.type
_entity_poly.pdbx_seq_one_letter_code
_entity_poly.pdbx_strand_id
1 'polypeptide(L)'
;MGESSKTSGENGEKITEELLRLIGWSNLLKGVSVPCNNKSHNREQSHGNDFVFIYDNPLHDSRTDVVYVSSKNSQNGYPKGDQGVRTAFKKHLSELDEIVSCSKISGEISQKLQTFQGRRQKRHIGLLVWLHGDRKSLDRDIKPSLSNIQLDLSSTCALYLVDMARASFIKAA
;
A
#
# COMPACT_ATOMS: atom_id res chain seq x y z
N MET A 1 19.13 16.08 2.31
CA MET A 1 17.82 15.55 2.75
C MET A 1 17.11 14.69 1.71
N GLY A 2 17.37 14.85 0.40
CA GLY A 2 16.76 14.01 -0.64
C GLY A 2 17.32 12.58 -0.72
N GLU A 3 18.64 12.41 -0.62
CA GLU A 3 19.28 11.08 -0.76
C GLU A 3 18.90 10.11 0.36
N SER A 4 18.96 10.55 1.63
CA SER A 4 18.58 9.70 2.77
C SER A 4 17.11 9.26 2.74
N SER A 5 16.23 10.11 2.21
CA SER A 5 14.80 9.79 2.05
C SER A 5 14.59 8.79 0.92
N LYS A 6 15.33 8.93 -0.19
CA LYS A 6 15.31 7.99 -1.31
C LYS A 6 15.81 6.60 -0.90
N THR A 7 16.93 6.54 -0.17
CA THR A 7 17.47 5.28 0.36
C THR A 7 16.53 4.63 1.39
N SER A 8 15.85 5.42 2.23
CA SER A 8 14.85 4.91 3.17
C SER A 8 13.63 4.31 2.45
N GLY A 9 13.18 4.94 1.36
CA GLY A 9 12.10 4.44 0.50
C GLY A 9 12.46 3.11 -0.16
N GLU A 10 13.59 3.06 -0.87
CA GLU A 10 14.08 1.84 -1.55
C GLU A 10 14.28 0.66 -0.59
N ASN A 11 14.81 0.92 0.60
CA ASN A 11 14.93 -0.13 1.63
C ASN A 11 13.56 -0.58 2.15
N GLY A 12 12.60 0.35 2.30
CA GLY A 12 11.23 0.02 2.68
C GLY A 12 10.53 -0.85 1.66
N GLU A 13 10.71 -0.55 0.37
CA GLU A 13 10.20 -1.37 -0.75
C GLU A 13 10.80 -2.77 -0.73
N LYS A 14 12.11 -2.92 -0.52
CA LYS A 14 12.76 -4.25 -0.41
C LYS A 14 12.21 -5.08 0.75
N ILE A 15 12.06 -4.48 1.92
CA ILE A 15 11.49 -5.17 3.11
C ILE A 15 10.04 -5.57 2.83
N THR A 16 9.27 -4.68 2.21
CA THR A 16 7.88 -4.96 1.83
C THR A 16 7.80 -6.11 0.81
N GLU A 17 8.65 -6.11 -0.22
CA GLU A 17 8.71 -7.20 -1.19
C GLU A 17 9.02 -8.53 -0.51
N GLU A 18 10.01 -8.56 0.39
CA GLU A 18 10.39 -9.79 1.10
C GLU A 18 9.25 -10.29 2.00
N LEU A 19 8.58 -9.39 2.73
CA LEU A 19 7.39 -9.73 3.50
C LEU A 19 6.31 -10.38 2.63
N LEU A 20 6.01 -9.77 1.48
CA LEU A 20 5.00 -10.27 0.55
C LEU A 20 5.42 -11.64 -0.02
N ARG A 21 6.69 -11.83 -0.35
CA ARG A 21 7.22 -13.14 -0.78
C ARG A 21 7.07 -14.21 0.30
N LEU A 22 7.37 -13.90 1.56
CA LEU A 22 7.25 -14.83 2.69
C LEU A 22 5.81 -15.31 2.91
N ILE A 23 4.81 -14.47 2.59
CA ILE A 23 3.38 -14.85 2.66
C ILE A 23 2.86 -15.46 1.34
N GLY A 24 3.75 -15.78 0.40
CA GLY A 24 3.43 -16.49 -0.84
C GLY A 24 3.12 -15.59 -2.05
N TRP A 25 3.33 -14.27 -1.96
CA TRP A 25 3.09 -13.33 -3.05
C TRP A 25 4.39 -13.02 -3.81
N SER A 26 4.83 -13.96 -4.66
CA SER A 26 6.14 -13.92 -5.32
C SER A 26 6.17 -13.21 -6.69
N ASN A 27 5.01 -13.02 -7.35
CA ASN A 27 4.91 -12.45 -8.70
C ASN A 27 4.38 -10.99 -8.68
N LEU A 28 5.06 -10.12 -7.94
CA LEU A 28 4.67 -8.72 -7.79
C LEU A 28 5.02 -7.89 -9.03
N LEU A 29 4.06 -7.10 -9.51
CA LEU A 29 4.30 -6.09 -10.53
C LEU A 29 4.86 -4.85 -9.83
N LYS A 30 6.15 -4.54 -10.05
CA LYS A 30 6.83 -3.42 -9.39
C LYS A 30 6.66 -2.10 -10.17
N GLY A 31 6.69 -0.98 -9.45
CA GLY A 31 6.80 0.35 -10.03
C GLY A 31 5.68 0.67 -11.01
N VAL A 32 4.45 0.25 -10.69
CA VAL A 32 3.30 0.44 -11.57
C VAL A 32 2.88 1.89 -11.52
N SER A 33 2.98 2.59 -12.66
CA SER A 33 2.46 3.93 -12.82
C SER A 33 1.05 3.88 -13.37
N VAL A 34 0.09 4.47 -12.67
CA VAL A 34 -1.32 4.47 -13.08
C VAL A 34 -1.72 5.88 -13.50
N PRO A 35 -2.25 6.09 -14.71
CA PRO A 35 -2.73 7.41 -15.13
C PRO A 35 -3.73 8.00 -14.12
N CYS A 36 -3.55 9.28 -13.79
CA CYS A 36 -4.51 9.97 -12.93
C CYS A 36 -5.75 10.33 -13.76
N ASN A 37 -6.86 9.63 -13.50
CA ASN A 37 -8.10 9.80 -14.26
C ASN A 37 -9.10 10.75 -13.56
N ASN A 38 -8.72 11.36 -12.44
CA ASN A 38 -9.56 12.28 -11.70
C ASN A 38 -8.82 13.60 -11.44
N LYS A 39 -9.37 14.70 -11.98
CA LYS A 39 -8.82 16.05 -11.83
C LYS A 39 -8.81 16.52 -10.37
N SER A 40 -9.66 15.99 -9.50
CA SER A 40 -9.72 16.38 -8.09
C SER A 40 -8.52 15.91 -7.27
N HIS A 41 -7.73 14.94 -7.77
CA HIS A 41 -6.53 14.47 -7.08
C HIS A 41 -5.34 15.45 -7.19
N ASN A 42 -5.48 16.56 -7.95
CA ASN A 42 -4.42 17.57 -8.16
C ASN A 42 -3.07 16.97 -8.56
N ARG A 43 -3.07 15.90 -9.36
CA ARG A 43 -1.87 15.28 -9.92
C ARG A 43 -1.83 15.47 -11.43
N GLU A 44 -0.69 15.91 -11.94
CA GLU A 44 -0.58 16.32 -13.34
C GLU A 44 -0.65 15.15 -14.33
N GLN A 45 -0.18 13.94 -13.98
CA GLN A 45 -0.08 12.84 -14.96
C GLN A 45 -0.38 11.43 -14.43
N SER A 46 0.20 11.01 -13.29
CA SER A 46 0.07 9.62 -12.82
C SER A 46 0.23 9.47 -11.31
N HIS A 47 -0.22 8.32 -10.81
CA HIS A 47 0.08 7.82 -9.48
C HIS A 47 1.16 6.75 -9.56
N GLY A 48 2.24 6.92 -8.81
CA GLY A 48 3.20 5.85 -8.57
C GLY A 48 2.67 4.90 -7.50
N ASN A 49 2.64 3.60 -7.82
CA ASN A 49 2.32 2.55 -6.87
C ASN A 49 3.46 1.52 -6.83
N ASP A 50 3.88 1.14 -5.63
CA ASP A 50 5.12 0.39 -5.44
C ASP A 50 4.97 -1.04 -5.96
N PHE A 51 3.86 -1.71 -5.60
CA PHE A 51 3.57 -3.06 -6.07
C PHE A 51 2.10 -3.28 -6.41
N VAL A 52 1.82 -4.03 -7.48
CA VAL A 52 0.49 -4.60 -7.75
C VAL A 52 0.59 -6.12 -7.71
N PHE A 53 -0.30 -6.76 -6.96
CA PHE A 53 -0.43 -8.21 -6.93
C PHE A 53 -1.81 -8.61 -7.46
N ILE A 54 -1.85 -9.56 -8.38
CA ILE A 54 -3.08 -10.08 -8.97
C ILE A 54 -3.11 -11.57 -8.69
N TYR A 55 -4.19 -12.05 -8.08
CA TYR A 55 -4.37 -13.46 -7.81
C TYR A 55 -5.85 -13.85 -7.82
N ASP A 56 -6.11 -15.10 -8.16
CA ASP A 56 -7.44 -15.68 -7.99
C ASP A 56 -7.66 -16.04 -6.53
N ASN A 57 -8.74 -15.52 -5.94
CA ASN A 57 -8.98 -15.69 -4.53
C ASN A 57 -9.36 -17.16 -4.24
N PRO A 58 -8.60 -17.87 -3.37
CA PRO A 58 -8.85 -19.29 -3.12
C PRO A 58 -10.10 -19.56 -2.28
N LEU A 59 -10.66 -18.53 -1.64
CA LEU A 59 -11.88 -18.63 -0.83
C LEU A 59 -13.14 -18.26 -1.63
N HIS A 60 -12.98 -17.74 -2.86
CA HIS A 60 -14.09 -17.29 -3.70
C HIS A 60 -13.89 -17.69 -5.16
N ASP A 61 -14.60 -18.74 -5.58
CA ASP A 61 -14.41 -19.40 -6.88
C ASP A 61 -14.59 -18.52 -8.12
N SER A 62 -15.23 -17.36 -8.01
CA SER A 62 -15.44 -16.46 -9.15
C SER A 62 -14.67 -15.15 -9.06
N ARG A 63 -13.76 -15.00 -8.09
CA ARG A 63 -13.12 -13.72 -7.76
C ARG A 63 -11.62 -13.70 -8.01
N THR A 64 -11.16 -12.67 -8.72
CA THR A 64 -9.76 -12.26 -8.77
C THR A 64 -9.60 -11.01 -7.91
N ASP A 65 -8.64 -11.03 -7.01
CA ASP A 65 -8.26 -9.88 -6.18
C ASP A 65 -7.06 -9.16 -6.82
N VAL A 66 -7.13 -7.84 -6.83
CA VAL A 66 -6.09 -6.92 -7.32
C VAL A 66 -5.67 -6.04 -6.15
N VAL A 67 -4.49 -6.31 -5.63
CA VAL A 67 -3.96 -5.65 -4.44
C VAL A 67 -2.94 -4.61 -4.85
N TYR A 68 -3.20 -3.35 -4.50
CA TYR A 68 -2.28 -2.23 -4.70
C TYR A 68 -1.55 -1.99 -3.39
N VAL A 69 -0.23 -2.15 -3.39
CA VAL A 69 0.60 -2.04 -2.20
C VAL A 69 1.36 -0.73 -2.25
N SER A 70 1.19 0.09 -1.20
CA SER A 70 2.03 1.24 -0.92
C SER A 70 2.92 0.97 0.29
N SER A 71 4.22 1.08 0.08
CA SER A 71 5.27 0.97 1.08
C SER A 71 5.63 2.36 1.62
N LYS A 72 5.57 2.53 2.93
CA LYS A 72 6.02 3.74 3.61
C LYS A 72 7.04 3.34 4.66
N ASN A 73 8.24 3.90 4.59
CA ASN A 73 9.30 3.59 5.54
C ASN A 73 10.03 4.84 6.03
N SER A 74 10.27 4.92 7.34
CA SER A 74 10.97 6.02 8.01
C SER A 74 12.13 5.50 8.83
N GLN A 75 13.28 6.17 8.84
CA GLN A 75 14.39 5.78 9.71
C GLN A 75 14.10 6.03 11.21
N ASN A 76 13.33 7.07 11.51
CA ASN A 76 13.21 7.64 12.86
C ASN A 76 11.88 7.30 13.56
N GLY A 77 11.31 6.14 13.24
CA GLY A 77 10.02 5.74 13.79
C GLY A 77 8.83 6.41 13.12
N TYR A 78 7.65 6.16 13.68
CA TYR A 78 6.44 6.92 13.35
C TYR A 78 6.54 8.39 13.78
N PRO A 79 5.76 9.29 13.16
CA PRO A 79 5.66 10.67 13.62
C PRO A 79 5.39 10.78 15.13
N LYS A 80 5.92 11.85 15.73
CA LYS A 80 5.76 12.11 17.17
C LYS A 80 4.31 12.48 17.49
N GLY A 81 3.79 11.88 18.57
CA GLY A 81 2.45 12.12 19.08
C GLY A 81 1.33 11.53 18.20
N ASP A 82 0.15 11.35 18.80
CA ASP A 82 -1.01 10.75 18.12
C ASP A 82 -1.48 11.57 16.92
N GLN A 83 -1.45 12.90 17.05
CA GLN A 83 -1.84 13.80 15.96
C GLN A 83 -0.93 13.62 14.74
N GLY A 84 0.40 13.52 14.94
CA GLY A 84 1.35 13.31 13.85
C GLY A 84 1.10 11.99 13.13
N VAL A 85 0.87 10.91 13.89
CA VAL A 85 0.54 9.59 13.34
C VAL A 85 -0.76 9.65 12.53
N ARG A 86 -1.82 10.25 13.07
CA ARG A 86 -3.11 10.42 12.38
C ARG A 86 -2.95 11.18 11.07
N THR A 87 -2.27 12.32 11.08
CA THR A 87 -2.08 13.16 9.89
C THR A 87 -1.31 12.41 8.79
N ALA A 88 -0.21 11.74 9.15
CA ALA A 88 0.55 10.95 8.18
C ALA A 88 -0.25 9.76 7.65
N PHE A 89 -0.97 9.05 8.53
CA PHE A 89 -1.81 7.92 8.14
C PHE A 89 -2.91 8.35 7.15
N LYS A 90 -3.65 9.44 7.44
CA LYS A 90 -4.67 9.99 6.53
C LYS A 90 -4.07 10.26 5.16
N LYS A 91 -2.93 10.95 5.12
CA LYS A 91 -2.24 11.27 3.86
C LYS A 91 -1.91 10.00 3.07
N HIS A 92 -1.25 9.04 3.70
CA HIS A 92 -0.85 7.79 3.03
C HIS A 92 -2.06 6.98 2.55
N LEU A 93 -3.13 6.95 3.35
CA LEU A 93 -4.33 6.21 3.01
C LEU A 93 -5.12 6.87 1.88
N SER A 94 -5.24 8.20 1.88
CA SER A 94 -5.84 8.96 0.78
C SER A 94 -5.06 8.76 -0.52
N GLU A 95 -3.72 8.85 -0.50
CA GLU A 95 -2.88 8.57 -1.68
C GLU A 95 -3.14 7.15 -2.24
N LEU A 96 -3.22 6.15 -1.36
CA LEU A 96 -3.50 4.77 -1.76
C LEU A 96 -4.92 4.61 -2.31
N ASP A 97 -5.90 5.26 -1.70
CA ASP A 97 -7.28 5.24 -2.16
C ASP A 97 -7.43 5.86 -3.56
N GLU A 98 -6.73 6.97 -3.83
CA GLU A 98 -6.66 7.60 -5.16
C GLU A 98 -6.01 6.69 -6.22
N ILE A 99 -4.94 5.97 -5.84
CA ILE A 99 -4.34 4.93 -6.69
C ILE A 99 -5.38 3.89 -7.05
N VAL A 100 -6.08 3.32 -6.06
CA VAL A 100 -7.07 2.27 -6.29
C VAL A 100 -8.22 2.78 -7.15
N SER A 101 -8.72 3.99 -6.91
CA SER A 101 -9.83 4.58 -7.65
C SER A 101 -9.48 4.80 -9.12
N CYS A 102 -8.30 5.35 -9.43
CA CYS A 102 -7.84 5.53 -10.80
C CYS A 102 -7.53 4.20 -11.50
N SER A 103 -7.00 3.22 -10.74
CA SER A 103 -6.60 1.92 -11.28
C SER A 103 -7.79 1.07 -11.73
N LYS A 104 -8.94 1.18 -11.06
CA LYS A 104 -10.19 0.49 -11.44
C LYS A 104 -10.65 0.78 -12.86
N ILE A 105 -10.32 1.96 -13.38
CA ILE A 105 -10.70 2.41 -14.73
C ILE A 105 -9.49 2.53 -15.66
N SER A 106 -8.31 2.08 -15.22
CA SER A 106 -7.10 2.11 -16.04
C SER A 106 -7.12 1.00 -17.10
N GLY A 107 -6.87 1.39 -18.36
CA GLY A 107 -6.69 0.45 -19.46
C GLY A 107 -5.51 -0.50 -19.24
N GLU A 108 -4.43 -0.03 -18.61
CA GLU A 108 -3.24 -0.85 -18.31
C GLU A 108 -3.55 -1.98 -17.31
N ILE A 109 -4.27 -1.66 -16.23
CA ILE A 109 -4.69 -2.66 -15.24
C ILE A 109 -5.69 -3.63 -15.87
N SER A 110 -6.61 -3.12 -16.69
CA SER A 110 -7.56 -3.95 -17.44
C SER A 110 -6.85 -4.94 -18.35
N GLN A 111 -5.81 -4.50 -19.07
CA GLN A 111 -4.99 -5.35 -19.93
C GLN A 111 -4.22 -6.40 -19.11
N LYS A 112 -3.61 -6.01 -17.98
CA LYS A 112 -2.94 -6.94 -17.06
C LYS A 112 -3.89 -8.02 -16.55
N LEU A 113 -5.14 -7.67 -16.23
CA LEU A 113 -6.17 -8.62 -15.80
C LEU A 113 -6.63 -9.58 -16.92
N GLN A 114 -6.67 -9.10 -18.16
CA GLN A 114 -6.98 -9.93 -19.32
C GLN A 114 -5.85 -10.94 -19.59
N THR A 115 -4.58 -10.50 -19.58
CA THR A 115 -3.42 -11.38 -19.73
C THR A 115 -3.34 -12.42 -18.61
N PHE A 116 -3.67 -12.03 -17.37
CA PHE A 116 -3.76 -12.94 -16.23
C PHE A 116 -4.93 -13.95 -16.36
N GLN A 117 -5.85 -13.76 -17.31
CA GLN A 117 -7.06 -14.56 -17.48
C GLN A 117 -7.92 -14.62 -16.20
N GLY A 118 -7.94 -13.53 -15.42
CA GLY A 118 -8.61 -13.60 -14.13
C GLY A 118 -10.12 -13.83 -14.28
N ARG A 119 -10.72 -14.33 -13.20
CA ARG A 119 -12.15 -14.66 -13.05
C ARG A 119 -13.10 -13.47 -13.23
N ARG A 120 -14.39 -13.79 -13.37
CA ARG A 120 -15.46 -12.83 -13.68
C ARG A 120 -15.52 -11.64 -12.73
N GLN A 121 -15.41 -11.86 -11.42
CA GLN A 121 -15.49 -10.80 -10.42
C GLN A 121 -14.11 -10.25 -10.11
N LYS A 122 -13.94 -8.92 -10.18
CA LYS A 122 -12.69 -8.24 -9.83
C LYS A 122 -12.87 -7.47 -8.53
N ARG A 123 -12.01 -7.71 -7.54
CA ARG A 123 -11.99 -6.95 -6.30
C ARG A 123 -10.67 -6.19 -6.18
N HIS A 124 -10.77 -4.88 -6.09
CA HIS A 124 -9.64 -4.00 -5.91
C HIS A 124 -9.46 -3.68 -4.42
N ILE A 125 -8.24 -3.84 -3.92
CA ILE A 125 -7.88 -3.74 -2.50
C ILE A 125 -6.62 -2.89 -2.38
N GLY A 126 -6.59 -1.96 -1.43
CA GLY A 126 -5.34 -1.27 -1.05
C GLY A 126 -4.69 -1.93 0.16
N LEU A 127 -3.37 -2.05 0.14
CA LEU A 127 -2.55 -2.51 1.24
C LEU A 127 -1.47 -1.46 1.55
N LEU A 128 -1.58 -0.80 2.70
CA LEU A 128 -0.54 0.09 3.22
C LEU A 128 0.41 -0.73 4.11
N VAL A 129 1.68 -0.81 3.72
CA VAL A 129 2.76 -1.36 4.54
C VAL A 129 3.55 -0.19 5.12
N TRP A 130 3.35 0.11 6.40
CA TRP A 130 3.92 1.30 7.04
C TRP A 130 4.92 0.93 8.13
N LEU A 131 6.20 0.94 7.76
CA LEU A 131 7.32 0.44 8.54
C LEU A 131 8.26 1.57 9.00
N HIS A 132 9.20 1.24 9.88
CA HIS A 132 10.27 2.15 10.29
C HIS A 132 11.52 1.45 10.85
N GLY A 133 12.66 2.14 10.81
CA GLY A 133 13.95 1.65 11.30
C GLY A 133 14.24 1.88 12.80
N ASP A 134 13.36 2.55 13.55
CA ASP A 134 13.60 2.80 14.97
C ASP A 134 13.45 1.53 15.82
N ARG A 135 14.60 0.93 16.15
CA ARG A 135 14.71 -0.29 16.96
C ARG A 135 14.09 -0.17 18.35
N LYS A 136 13.98 1.04 18.91
CA LYS A 136 13.43 1.26 20.26
C LYS A 136 11.90 1.25 20.28
N SER A 137 11.25 1.36 19.11
CA SER A 137 9.81 1.50 19.00
C SER A 137 9.15 0.48 18.06
N LEU A 138 9.85 -0.63 17.72
CA LEU A 138 9.33 -1.64 16.79
C LEU A 138 7.98 -2.23 17.21
N ASP A 139 7.77 -2.40 18.52
CA ASP A 139 6.55 -3.01 19.06
C ASP A 139 5.50 -1.94 19.44
N ARG A 140 5.68 -0.68 19.01
CA ARG A 140 4.73 0.42 19.26
C ARG A 140 3.41 0.16 18.53
N ASP A 141 2.34 -0.07 19.30
CA ASP A 141 0.99 -0.18 18.74
C ASP A 141 0.42 1.21 18.39
N ILE A 142 0.19 1.47 17.11
CA ILE A 142 -0.42 2.71 16.64
C ILE A 142 -1.96 2.65 16.54
N LYS A 143 -2.60 1.49 16.76
CA LYS A 143 -4.08 1.38 16.74
C LYS A 143 -4.77 2.38 17.68
N PRO A 144 -4.32 2.61 18.93
CA PRO A 144 -4.97 3.58 19.80
C PRO A 144 -4.92 5.00 19.22
N SER A 145 -3.80 5.35 18.57
CA SER A 145 -3.67 6.60 17.85
C SER A 145 -4.64 6.67 16.66
N LEU A 146 -5.05 5.55 16.06
CA LEU A 146 -5.93 5.51 14.87
C LEU A 146 -7.43 5.33 15.19
N SER A 147 -7.81 4.99 16.43
CA SER A 147 -9.17 4.52 16.75
C SER A 147 -10.30 5.48 16.38
N ASN A 148 -10.06 6.78 16.47
CA ASN A 148 -11.07 7.84 16.25
C ASN A 148 -10.81 8.63 14.97
N ILE A 149 -10.11 8.03 14.01
CA ILE A 149 -9.78 8.72 12.77
C ILE A 149 -11.01 8.81 11.86
N GLN A 150 -11.34 10.02 11.45
CA GLN A 150 -12.29 10.25 10.37
C GLN A 150 -11.54 10.30 9.04
N LEU A 151 -11.94 9.43 8.12
CA LEU A 151 -11.36 9.31 6.80
C LEU A 151 -12.37 9.85 5.79
N ASP A 152 -11.89 10.71 4.90
CA ASP A 152 -12.62 11.19 3.74
C ASP A 152 -11.92 10.59 2.52
N LEU A 153 -12.43 9.45 2.05
CA LEU A 153 -11.83 8.65 0.99
C LEU A 153 -12.68 8.76 -0.27
N SER A 154 -12.01 8.84 -1.42
CA SER A 154 -12.63 8.93 -2.74
C SER A 154 -13.29 7.63 -3.18
N SER A 155 -12.81 6.47 -2.69
CA SER A 155 -13.23 5.15 -3.12
C SER A 155 -13.83 4.32 -1.99
N THR A 156 -14.72 3.40 -2.37
CA THR A 156 -15.33 2.41 -1.47
C THR A 156 -14.52 1.11 -1.38
N CYS A 157 -13.23 1.14 -1.75
CA CYS A 157 -12.40 -0.07 -1.72
C CYS A 157 -12.01 -0.46 -0.29
N ALA A 158 -11.72 -1.75 -0.09
CA ALA A 158 -11.16 -2.21 1.17
C ALA A 158 -9.69 -1.78 1.23
N LEU A 159 -9.30 -1.15 2.35
CA LEU A 159 -7.93 -0.73 2.63
C LEU A 159 -7.45 -1.45 3.90
N TYR A 160 -6.28 -2.07 3.81
CA TYR A 160 -5.64 -2.78 4.92
C TYR A 160 -4.34 -2.10 5.31
N LEU A 161 -3.98 -2.22 6.60
CA LEU A 161 -2.72 -1.71 7.15
C LEU A 161 -1.92 -2.87 7.73
N VAL A 162 -0.65 -2.95 7.33
CA VAL A 162 0.40 -3.69 8.05
C VAL A 162 1.36 -2.65 8.62
N ASP A 163 1.40 -2.55 9.94
CA ASP A 163 2.31 -1.65 10.64
C ASP A 163 3.53 -2.41 11.20
N MET A 164 4.48 -1.66 11.75
CA MET A 164 5.74 -2.20 12.25
C MET A 164 5.53 -3.21 13.37
N ALA A 165 4.58 -3.00 14.29
CA ALA A 165 4.32 -3.94 15.36
C ALA A 165 3.78 -5.29 14.85
N ARG A 166 3.09 -5.32 13.71
CA ARG A 166 2.61 -6.58 13.08
C ARG A 166 3.67 -7.21 12.18
N ALA A 167 4.59 -6.42 11.65
CA ALA A 167 5.70 -6.86 10.80
C ALA A 167 7.00 -7.09 11.59
N SER A 168 7.01 -6.90 12.90
CA SER A 168 8.23 -6.92 13.71
C SER A 168 8.88 -8.31 13.77
N PHE A 169 8.20 -9.38 13.36
CA PHE A 169 8.79 -10.71 13.24
C PHE A 169 9.82 -10.82 12.10
N ILE A 170 9.88 -9.85 11.18
CA ILE A 170 10.85 -9.80 10.07
C ILE A 170 12.26 -9.36 10.56
N LYS A 171 12.49 -9.32 11.87
CA LYS A 171 13.74 -8.91 12.57
C LYS A 171 15.03 -9.64 12.13
N ALA A 172 14.97 -10.67 11.27
CA ALA A 172 16.08 -11.56 10.95
C ALA A 172 16.36 -11.80 9.45
N ALA A 173 15.79 -11.01 8.53
CA ALA A 173 16.16 -11.06 7.10
C ALA A 173 17.45 -10.29 6.80
#